data_AF-A0A173TSM3-F1
#
_entry.id   AF-A0A173TSM3-F1
#
_cell.length_a   1.000
_cell.length_b   1.000
_cell.length_c   1.000
_cell.angle_alpha   90.00
_cell.angle_beta   90.00
_cell.angle_gamma   90.00
#
_symmetry.space_group_name_H-M   'P 1'
#
loop_
_entity.id
_entity.type
_entity.pdbx_description
1 polymer ?
#
loop_
_entity_poly.entity_id
_entity_poly.type
_entity_poly.pdbx_seq_one_letter_code
_entity_poly.pdbx_strand_id
1 'polypeptide(L)'
;MKRLNKKIVCILYSIVLIGINVFGFAIFSNYRMTDKIFHKRVVEVQARQQELVNVSEVHKELLKFANQYHVTIMKYEFLNEKELSIYTTNQQEVLNMKFPYTTWKINVYPFKDLKNVGYGNTFFIDHTTRAIEQKLEQGLSQYGIVKIYTNQQKWQSINNLSVLYLLGFSVLFLLLGFSVYYIYSRKKIALMKYWGYSKVSIIWKINKDIIRFWIFNEMIWLMIWIGVGWKFEGIQKIIEYMSTCILVNLLISIIIFLLAIIINCMILSFEKHISEGEKNGFFSQIKKVSYIVLISVFIAVQLTLSNATNDAQRLKDKQHTLSYWNKTKNIYTINFQGYDSSVAEDSLEARNINDELKNFYQKSKDKIKIFLINSDNYEKESDGRGNQRYEFEYVGDKEEQICSPAGRSIQIDENYLKRNPI
;
A
#
# COMPACT_ATOMS: atom_id res chain seq x y z
N MET A 1 23.31 38.00 14.18
CA MET A 1 23.86 36.78 13.52
C MET A 1 23.76 35.50 14.38
N LYS A 2 24.26 35.44 15.64
CA LYS A 2 24.14 34.24 16.53
C LYS A 2 22.72 33.70 16.76
N ARG A 3 21.70 34.55 16.84
CA ARG A 3 20.28 34.14 16.98
C ARG A 3 19.68 33.56 15.69
N LEU A 4 20.26 33.83 14.52
CA LEU A 4 19.70 33.45 13.21
C LEU A 4 19.95 31.96 12.91
N ASN A 5 21.15 31.44 13.20
CA ASN A 5 21.51 30.07 12.84
C ASN A 5 20.79 29.01 13.68
N LYS A 6 20.54 29.28 14.96
CA LYS A 6 19.72 28.42 15.81
C LYS A 6 18.26 28.39 15.33
N LYS A 7 17.72 29.54 14.91
CA LYS A 7 16.36 29.62 14.36
C LYS A 7 16.22 28.79 13.09
N ILE A 8 17.23 28.81 12.21
CA ILE A 8 17.23 28.00 10.98
C ILE A 8 17.12 26.50 11.30
N VAL A 9 17.90 25.99 12.26
CA VAL A 9 17.80 24.57 12.67
C VAL A 9 16.43 24.25 13.26
N CYS A 10 15.88 25.12 14.11
CA CYS A 10 14.53 24.93 14.67
C CYS A 10 13.44 24.95 13.58
N ILE A 11 13.57 25.82 12.58
CA ILE A 11 12.64 25.89 11.44
C ILE A 11 12.73 24.61 10.60
N LEU A 12 13.95 24.20 10.22
CA LEU A 12 14.17 22.96 9.46
C LEU A 12 13.62 21.75 10.23
N TYR A 13 13.89 21.68 11.52
CA TYR A 13 13.35 20.63 12.39
C TYR A 13 11.82 20.61 12.39
N SER A 14 11.20 21.78 12.48
CA SER A 14 9.74 21.89 12.45
C SER A 14 9.16 21.40 11.12
N ILE A 15 9.75 21.78 10.00
CA ILE A 15 9.31 21.34 8.66
C ILE A 15 9.38 19.81 8.53
N VAL A 16 10.50 19.23 8.96
CA VAL A 16 10.72 17.78 8.97
C VAL A 16 9.65 17.09 9.82
N LEU A 17 9.45 17.56 11.05
CA LEU A 17 8.49 16.97 11.98
C LEU A 17 7.04 17.11 11.51
N ILE A 18 6.67 18.26 10.91
CA ILE A 18 5.36 18.46 10.28
C ILE A 18 5.16 17.43 9.16
N GLY A 19 6.14 17.29 8.25
CA GLY A 19 6.06 16.33 7.16
C GLY A 19 5.86 14.92 7.68
N ILE A 20 6.68 14.47 8.62
CA ILE A 20 6.62 13.14 9.23
C ILE A 20 5.25 12.88 9.85
N ASN A 21 4.73 13.82 10.64
CA ASN A 21 3.46 13.63 11.30
C ASN A 21 2.29 13.61 10.32
N VAL A 22 2.29 14.48 9.31
CA VAL A 22 1.25 14.50 8.26
C VAL A 22 1.27 13.19 7.45
N PHE A 23 2.45 12.75 7.00
CA PHE A 23 2.58 11.50 6.24
C PHE A 23 2.32 10.26 7.09
N GLY A 24 2.86 10.22 8.31
CA GLY A 24 2.63 9.16 9.27
C GLY A 24 1.14 9.03 9.60
N PHE A 25 0.45 10.17 9.77
CA PHE A 25 -0.99 10.20 9.97
C PHE A 25 -1.75 9.68 8.74
N ALA A 26 -1.39 10.10 7.53
CA ALA A 26 -2.03 9.61 6.30
C ALA A 26 -1.87 8.09 6.12
N ILE A 27 -0.66 7.56 6.35
CA ILE A 27 -0.37 6.12 6.30
C ILE A 27 -1.19 5.37 7.36
N PHE A 28 -1.17 5.86 8.59
CA PHE A 28 -1.91 5.25 9.69
C PHE A 28 -3.42 5.30 9.47
N SER A 29 -3.95 6.40 8.93
CA SER A 29 -5.36 6.52 8.59
C SER A 29 -5.78 5.52 7.52
N ASN A 30 -4.97 5.35 6.47
CA ASN A 30 -5.20 4.32 5.46
C ASN A 30 -5.17 2.92 6.08
N TYR A 31 -4.21 2.64 6.96
CA TYR A 31 -4.15 1.38 7.71
C TYR A 31 -5.43 1.15 8.51
N ARG A 32 -5.88 2.13 9.31
CA ARG A 32 -7.10 2.03 10.10
C ARG A 32 -8.34 1.84 9.26
N MET A 33 -8.44 2.53 8.13
CA MET A 33 -9.55 2.33 7.19
C MET A 33 -9.54 0.90 6.64
N THR A 34 -8.40 0.44 6.13
CA THR A 34 -8.26 -0.92 5.58
C THR A 34 -8.56 -1.97 6.63
N ASP A 35 -8.08 -1.80 7.85
CA ASP A 35 -8.37 -2.70 8.97
C ASP A 35 -9.88 -2.75 9.28
N LYS A 36 -10.54 -1.60 9.45
CA LYS A 36 -11.99 -1.53 9.73
C LYS A 36 -12.85 -2.17 8.65
N ILE A 37 -12.50 -1.98 7.38
CA ILE A 37 -13.27 -2.48 6.25
C ILE A 37 -12.95 -3.95 5.99
N PHE A 38 -11.66 -4.31 5.90
CA PHE A 38 -11.25 -5.60 5.35
C PHE A 38 -10.85 -6.62 6.41
N HIS A 39 -10.45 -6.22 7.63
CA HIS A 39 -10.07 -7.17 8.68
C HIS A 39 -11.31 -7.78 9.35
N LYS A 40 -11.96 -8.67 8.62
CA LYS A 40 -13.20 -9.34 9.01
C LYS A 40 -13.12 -10.84 8.74
N ARG A 41 -14.09 -11.59 9.24
CA ARG A 41 -14.27 -12.98 8.83
C ARG A 41 -14.82 -13.02 7.42
N VAL A 42 -14.29 -13.91 6.60
CA VAL A 42 -14.67 -14.11 5.21
C VAL A 42 -15.38 -15.44 5.11
N VAL A 43 -16.49 -15.46 4.40
CA VAL A 43 -17.22 -16.65 4.02
C VAL A 43 -17.19 -16.73 2.50
N GLU A 44 -16.61 -17.80 2.01
CA GLU A 44 -16.56 -18.10 0.59
C GLU A 44 -17.38 -19.36 0.30
N VAL A 45 -18.33 -19.27 -0.62
CA VAL A 45 -19.17 -20.42 -1.01
C VAL A 45 -18.73 -20.88 -2.39
N GLN A 46 -17.94 -21.94 -2.43
CA GLN A 46 -17.46 -22.54 -3.69
C GLN A 46 -18.49 -23.54 -4.20
N ALA A 47 -18.78 -23.53 -5.49
CA ALA A 47 -19.64 -24.55 -6.09
C ALA A 47 -19.03 -25.95 -5.86
N ARG A 48 -19.88 -26.94 -5.55
CA ARG A 48 -19.47 -28.35 -5.71
C ARG A 48 -19.45 -28.64 -7.20
N GLN A 49 -18.48 -29.43 -7.66
CA GLN A 49 -18.11 -29.67 -9.07
C GLN A 49 -19.23 -30.14 -10.02
N GLN A 50 -20.51 -30.19 -9.61
CA GLN A 50 -21.62 -30.67 -10.44
C GLN A 50 -22.94 -29.88 -10.25
N GLU A 51 -22.99 -28.82 -9.44
CA GLU A 51 -24.22 -28.06 -9.20
C GLU A 51 -24.03 -26.54 -9.36
N LEU A 52 -24.83 -25.94 -10.24
CA LEU A 52 -25.01 -24.49 -10.35
C LEU A 52 -25.61 -23.96 -9.06
N VAL A 53 -24.77 -23.32 -8.24
CA VAL A 53 -25.22 -22.67 -7.01
C VAL A 53 -26.25 -21.59 -7.35
N ASN A 54 -27.50 -21.76 -6.90
CA ASN A 54 -28.52 -20.71 -7.04
C ASN A 54 -28.18 -19.54 -6.10
N VAL A 55 -27.41 -18.58 -6.61
CA VAL A 55 -26.86 -17.47 -5.82
C VAL A 55 -27.95 -16.56 -5.23
N SER A 56 -29.14 -16.52 -5.84
CA SER A 56 -30.32 -15.83 -5.30
C SER A 56 -30.81 -16.46 -3.98
N GLU A 57 -30.70 -17.78 -3.85
CA GLU A 57 -31.06 -18.50 -2.62
C GLU A 57 -30.01 -18.30 -1.53
N VAL A 58 -28.72 -18.38 -1.88
CA VAL A 58 -27.62 -18.05 -0.96
C VAL A 58 -27.80 -16.65 -0.38
N HIS A 59 -28.18 -15.67 -1.21
CA HIS A 59 -28.45 -14.31 -0.76
C HIS A 59 -29.60 -14.23 0.26
N LYS A 60 -30.73 -14.89 -0.03
CA LYS A 60 -31.88 -14.93 0.87
C LYS A 60 -31.54 -15.59 2.20
N GLU A 61 -30.81 -16.70 2.16
CA GLU A 61 -30.37 -17.40 3.37
C GLU A 61 -29.36 -16.57 4.17
N LEU A 62 -28.42 -15.88 3.54
CA LEU A 62 -27.53 -14.94 4.22
C LEU A 62 -28.32 -13.80 4.91
N LEU A 63 -29.31 -13.21 4.22
CA LEU A 63 -30.13 -12.15 4.79
C LEU A 63 -30.98 -12.65 5.97
N LYS A 64 -31.55 -13.85 5.86
CA LYS A 64 -32.29 -14.51 6.95
C LYS A 64 -31.37 -14.82 8.13
N PHE A 65 -30.19 -15.35 7.86
CA PHE A 65 -29.17 -15.66 8.87
C PHE A 65 -28.72 -14.41 9.63
N ALA A 66 -28.46 -13.31 8.90
CA ALA A 66 -28.10 -12.02 9.49
C ALA A 66 -29.15 -11.52 10.47
N ASN A 67 -30.43 -11.60 10.09
CA ASN A 67 -31.54 -11.18 10.93
C ASN A 67 -31.72 -12.10 12.16
N GLN A 68 -31.54 -13.41 11.99
CA GLN A 68 -31.72 -14.40 13.06
C GLN A 68 -30.62 -14.34 14.13
N TYR A 69 -29.37 -14.16 13.71
CA TYR A 69 -28.22 -14.20 14.62
C TYR A 69 -27.63 -12.81 14.90
N HIS A 70 -28.28 -11.74 14.42
CA HIS A 70 -27.83 -10.35 14.55
C HIS A 70 -26.37 -10.14 14.10
N VAL A 71 -25.99 -10.80 13.00
CA VAL A 71 -24.66 -10.63 12.39
C VAL A 71 -24.72 -9.66 11.21
N THR A 72 -23.63 -8.91 11.03
CA THR A 72 -23.51 -7.98 9.92
C THR A 72 -22.80 -8.67 8.77
N ILE A 73 -23.49 -8.81 7.65
CA ILE A 73 -22.97 -9.39 6.42
C ILE A 73 -22.72 -8.26 5.43
N MET A 74 -21.59 -8.32 4.75
CA MET A 74 -21.12 -7.32 3.81
C MET A 74 -20.63 -7.99 2.52
N LYS A 75 -20.87 -7.31 1.40
CA LYS A 75 -20.25 -7.62 0.12
C LYS A 75 -19.64 -6.36 -0.46
N TYR A 76 -18.43 -6.50 -0.99
CA TYR A 76 -17.62 -5.41 -1.52
C TYR A 76 -17.59 -5.47 -3.04
N GLU A 77 -17.87 -4.33 -3.67
CA GLU A 77 -17.79 -4.13 -5.11
C GLU A 77 -16.88 -2.93 -5.38
N PHE A 78 -15.73 -3.17 -6.00
CA PHE A 78 -14.78 -2.14 -6.37
C PHE A 78 -15.15 -1.58 -7.74
N LEU A 79 -15.62 -0.34 -7.78
CA LEU A 79 -15.98 0.34 -9.03
C LEU A 79 -14.73 0.89 -9.75
N ASN A 80 -13.73 1.29 -8.97
CA ASN A 80 -12.39 1.70 -9.43
C ASN A 80 -11.40 1.67 -8.25
N GLU A 81 -10.16 2.14 -8.46
CA GLU A 81 -9.10 2.15 -7.43
C GLU A 81 -9.42 2.93 -6.15
N LYS A 82 -10.40 3.85 -6.19
CA LYS A 82 -10.76 4.72 -5.06
C LYS A 82 -12.27 4.75 -4.79
N GLU A 83 -13.05 3.85 -5.38
CA GLU A 83 -14.49 3.82 -5.17
C GLU A 83 -14.94 2.40 -4.82
N LEU A 84 -15.51 2.28 -3.63
CA LEU A 84 -15.96 1.03 -3.03
C LEU A 84 -17.45 1.12 -2.71
N SER A 85 -18.22 0.21 -3.26
CA SER A 85 -19.61 -0.02 -2.88
C SER A 85 -19.68 -1.16 -1.88
N ILE A 86 -20.27 -0.89 -0.71
CA ILE A 86 -20.50 -1.87 0.35
C ILE A 86 -21.99 -2.15 0.42
N TYR A 87 -22.39 -3.37 0.08
CA TYR A 87 -23.75 -3.87 0.31
C TYR A 87 -23.77 -4.54 1.67
N THR A 88 -24.67 -4.13 2.57
CA THR A 88 -24.67 -4.63 3.95
C THR A 88 -26.06 -4.84 4.53
N THR A 89 -26.18 -5.83 5.42
CA THR A 89 -27.40 -6.08 6.20
C THR A 89 -27.61 -5.03 7.30
N ASN A 90 -26.56 -4.29 7.68
CA ASN A 90 -26.64 -3.23 8.68
C ASN A 90 -25.95 -1.94 8.17
N GLN A 91 -26.73 -1.08 7.49
CA GLN A 91 -26.19 0.16 6.93
C GLN A 91 -25.71 1.15 7.99
N GLN A 92 -26.42 1.24 9.13
CA GLN A 92 -26.07 2.18 10.18
C GLN A 92 -24.70 1.88 10.76
N GLU A 93 -24.35 0.61 10.92
CA GLU A 93 -23.04 0.20 11.42
C GLU A 93 -21.91 0.67 10.49
N VAL A 94 -22.05 0.45 9.18
CA VAL A 94 -21.04 0.89 8.19
C VAL A 94 -20.99 2.41 8.08
N LEU A 95 -22.14 3.10 8.11
CA LEU A 95 -22.20 4.57 8.08
C LEU A 95 -21.62 5.22 9.35
N ASN A 96 -21.69 4.53 10.49
CA ASN A 96 -21.09 4.97 11.75
C ASN A 96 -19.57 4.74 11.79
N MET A 97 -18.98 4.02 10.82
CA MET A 97 -17.54 3.88 10.70
C MET A 97 -16.92 5.23 10.34
N LYS A 98 -16.33 5.88 11.34
CA LYS A 98 -15.58 7.12 11.14
C LYS A 98 -14.15 6.79 10.67
N PHE A 99 -13.75 7.42 9.57
CA PHE A 99 -12.40 7.33 9.01
C PHE A 99 -11.67 8.66 9.19
N PRO A 100 -10.42 8.68 9.69
CA PRO A 100 -9.70 9.92 9.97
C PRO A 100 -9.44 10.77 8.73
N TYR A 101 -9.05 10.09 7.66
CA TYR A 101 -8.81 10.64 6.32
C TYR A 101 -8.84 9.49 5.32
N THR A 102 -9.68 9.60 4.30
CA THR A 102 -9.68 8.64 3.19
C THR A 102 -9.85 9.37 1.87
N THR A 103 -9.12 8.93 0.86
CA THR A 103 -9.33 9.32 -0.53
C THR A 103 -10.37 8.44 -1.22
N TRP A 104 -10.91 7.45 -0.51
CA TRP A 104 -11.89 6.51 -1.06
C TRP A 104 -13.29 7.10 -0.94
N LYS A 105 -14.05 7.01 -2.02
CA LYS A 105 -15.48 7.22 -2.01
C LYS A 105 -16.14 5.89 -1.65
N ILE A 106 -16.72 5.82 -0.45
CA ILE A 106 -17.40 4.64 0.06
C ILE A 106 -18.90 4.87 -0.06
N ASN A 107 -19.56 4.06 -0.89
CA ASN A 107 -21.01 4.06 -1.04
C ASN A 107 -21.58 2.88 -0.26
N VAL A 108 -22.63 3.11 0.54
CA VAL A 108 -23.24 2.06 1.37
C VAL A 108 -24.66 1.79 0.89
N TYR A 109 -24.93 0.55 0.53
CA TYR A 109 -26.23 0.12 0.02
C TYR A 109 -26.83 -0.99 0.89
N PRO A 110 -28.17 -1.10 0.95
CA PRO A 110 -28.84 -2.25 1.57
C PRO A 110 -28.42 -3.54 0.88
N PHE A 111 -28.21 -4.61 1.67
CA PHE A 111 -27.85 -5.93 1.11
C PHE A 111 -28.84 -6.39 0.05
N LYS A 112 -30.15 -6.17 0.27
CA LYS A 112 -31.24 -6.50 -0.65
C LYS A 112 -31.13 -5.86 -2.05
N ASP A 113 -30.38 -4.77 -2.19
CA ASP A 113 -30.21 -4.05 -3.46
C ASP A 113 -29.06 -4.63 -4.30
N LEU A 114 -28.37 -5.66 -3.81
CA LEU A 114 -27.35 -6.41 -4.54
C LEU A 114 -28.00 -7.10 -5.76
N LYS A 115 -27.95 -6.42 -6.91
CA LYS A 115 -28.47 -6.94 -8.18
C LYS A 115 -27.48 -7.95 -8.79
N ASN A 116 -28.02 -8.77 -9.68
CA ASN A 116 -27.46 -9.93 -10.37
C ASN A 116 -26.23 -9.65 -11.28
N VAL A 117 -25.43 -8.62 -11.00
CA VAL A 117 -24.23 -8.24 -11.75
C VAL A 117 -23.02 -8.92 -11.11
N GLY A 118 -22.46 -9.91 -11.80
CA GLY A 118 -21.16 -10.53 -11.49
C GLY A 118 -21.06 -11.05 -10.05
N TYR A 119 -21.70 -12.18 -9.75
CA TYR A 119 -21.64 -12.74 -8.41
C TYR A 119 -20.24 -13.22 -8.03
N GLY A 120 -19.52 -12.42 -7.24
CA GLY A 120 -18.45 -12.93 -6.38
C GLY A 120 -19.02 -13.84 -5.29
N ASN A 121 -18.34 -14.94 -5.01
CA ASN A 121 -18.69 -15.97 -4.01
C ASN A 121 -18.20 -15.64 -2.59
N THR A 122 -17.64 -14.45 -2.38
CA THR A 122 -17.00 -14.00 -1.15
C THR A 122 -17.87 -12.98 -0.41
N PHE A 123 -18.09 -13.22 0.88
CA PHE A 123 -18.84 -12.37 1.80
C PHE A 123 -18.01 -12.07 3.05
N PHE A 124 -18.20 -10.90 3.64
CA PHE A 124 -17.53 -10.47 4.86
C PHE A 124 -18.53 -10.44 6.00
N ILE A 125 -18.13 -10.95 7.18
CA ILE A 125 -19.00 -11.07 8.34
C ILE A 125 -18.33 -10.46 9.55
N ASP A 126 -19.12 -9.66 10.28
CA ASP A 126 -18.77 -9.07 11.56
C ASP A 126 -19.66 -9.59 12.68
N HIS A 127 -19.20 -9.45 13.93
CA HIS A 127 -19.90 -9.90 15.15
C HIS A 127 -20.19 -11.41 15.21
N THR A 128 -19.38 -12.22 14.55
CA THR A 128 -19.55 -13.68 14.56
C THR A 128 -18.73 -14.36 15.67
N THR A 129 -19.18 -15.53 16.11
CA THR A 129 -18.46 -16.42 17.03
C THR A 129 -18.27 -17.77 16.33
N ARG A 130 -17.32 -18.60 16.78
CA ARG A 130 -17.12 -19.95 16.20
C ARG A 130 -18.42 -20.77 16.14
N ALA A 131 -19.30 -20.64 17.13
CA ALA A 131 -20.59 -21.34 17.14
C ALA A 131 -21.56 -20.83 16.06
N ILE A 132 -21.55 -19.52 15.78
CA ILE A 132 -22.36 -18.92 14.71
C ILE A 132 -21.75 -19.29 13.35
N GLU A 133 -20.42 -19.29 13.22
CA GLU A 133 -19.73 -19.71 12.00
C GLU A 133 -20.08 -21.15 11.61
N GLN A 134 -20.11 -22.08 12.58
CA GLN A 134 -20.51 -23.47 12.32
C GLN A 134 -21.96 -23.59 11.84
N LYS A 135 -22.88 -22.80 12.40
CA LYS A 135 -24.29 -22.78 11.95
C LYS A 135 -24.42 -22.21 10.54
N LEU A 136 -23.62 -21.19 10.24
CA LEU A 136 -23.56 -20.61 8.91
C LEU A 136 -23.01 -21.60 7.88
N GLU A 137 -21.93 -22.29 8.22
CA GLU A 137 -21.32 -23.35 7.40
C GLU A 137 -22.34 -24.45 7.12
N GLN A 138 -23.06 -24.93 8.13
CA GLN A 138 -24.12 -25.92 7.96
C GLN A 138 -25.26 -25.42 7.06
N GLY A 139 -25.76 -24.20 7.30
CA GLY A 139 -26.86 -23.63 6.51
C GLY A 139 -26.49 -23.35 5.05
N LEU A 140 -25.22 -23.06 4.77
CA LEU A 140 -24.71 -22.81 3.42
C LEU A 140 -24.15 -24.06 2.73
N SER A 141 -23.91 -25.15 3.46
CA SER A 141 -23.32 -26.40 2.93
C SER A 141 -24.19 -27.08 1.87
N GLN A 142 -25.50 -26.81 1.89
CA GLN A 142 -26.45 -27.25 0.86
C GLN A 142 -26.22 -26.54 -0.48
N TYR A 143 -25.55 -25.39 -0.48
CA TYR A 143 -25.29 -24.58 -1.67
C TYR A 143 -23.85 -24.68 -2.16
N GLY A 144 -22.95 -25.39 -1.47
CA GLY A 144 -21.55 -25.48 -1.88
C GLY A 144 -20.58 -25.86 -0.76
N ILE A 145 -19.29 -25.81 -1.09
CA ILE A 145 -18.21 -25.94 -0.12
C ILE A 145 -17.98 -24.56 0.50
N VAL A 146 -18.24 -24.45 1.80
CA VAL A 146 -18.11 -23.20 2.54
C VAL A 146 -16.72 -23.14 3.17
N LYS A 147 -15.98 -22.06 2.90
CA LYS A 147 -14.70 -21.77 3.55
C LYS A 147 -14.85 -20.52 4.41
N ILE A 148 -14.51 -20.64 5.69
CA ILE A 148 -14.52 -19.52 6.63
C ILE A 148 -13.12 -19.24 7.14
N TYR A 149 -12.58 -18.07 6.84
CA TYR A 149 -11.24 -17.66 7.25
C TYR A 149 -11.21 -16.20 7.63
N THR A 150 -10.15 -15.76 8.33
CA THR A 150 -9.99 -14.34 8.63
C THR A 150 -9.28 -13.70 7.44
N ASN A 151 -9.83 -12.61 6.91
CA ASN A 151 -9.10 -11.82 5.93
C ASN A 151 -7.92 -11.14 6.61
N GLN A 152 -6.78 -11.82 6.57
CA GLN A 152 -5.50 -11.24 6.89
C GLN A 152 -4.88 -10.76 5.58
N GLN A 153 -5.47 -9.74 4.96
CA GLN A 153 -4.72 -8.97 3.97
C GLN A 153 -3.52 -8.38 4.70
N LYS A 154 -2.37 -9.06 4.61
CA LYS A 154 -1.10 -8.55 5.09
C LYS A 154 -0.87 -7.23 4.36
N TRP A 155 -0.51 -6.19 5.11
CA TRP A 155 -0.16 -4.83 4.70
C TRP A 155 0.95 -4.72 3.62
N GLN A 156 1.33 -5.82 2.98
CA GLN A 156 2.43 -5.92 2.04
C GLN A 156 2.25 -5.13 0.73
N SER A 157 1.11 -4.44 0.49
CA SER A 157 0.91 -3.65 -0.74
C SER A 157 0.96 -2.13 -0.60
N ILE A 158 1.18 -1.56 0.59
CA ILE A 158 1.33 -0.09 0.77
C ILE A 158 2.76 0.26 1.22
N ASN A 159 3.76 -0.45 0.72
CA ASN A 159 5.15 0.03 0.76
C ASN A 159 5.34 1.10 -0.31
N ASN A 160 4.81 2.30 -0.04
CA ASN A 160 5.13 3.46 -0.85
C ASN A 160 6.53 3.96 -0.45
N LEU A 161 7.56 3.32 -1.01
CA LEU A 161 8.98 3.67 -0.82
C LEU A 161 9.24 5.17 -1.02
N SER A 162 8.43 5.85 -1.84
CA SER A 162 8.49 7.30 -2.05
C SER A 162 8.35 8.11 -0.76
N VAL A 163 7.52 7.68 0.20
CA VAL A 163 7.40 8.35 1.50
C VAL A 163 8.68 8.17 2.31
N LEU A 164 9.26 6.97 2.31
CA LEU A 164 10.52 6.68 2.98
C LEU A 164 11.68 7.53 2.41
N TYR A 165 11.72 7.70 1.08
CA TYR A 165 12.70 8.56 0.42
C TYR A 165 12.53 10.03 0.82
N LEU A 166 11.31 10.56 0.83
CA LEU A 166 11.03 11.94 1.23
C LEU A 166 11.42 12.20 2.68
N LEU A 167 11.15 11.23 3.54
CA LEU A 167 11.55 11.24 4.94
C LEU A 167 13.08 11.22 5.08
N GLY A 168 13.76 10.37 4.30
CA GLY A 168 15.22 10.39 4.16
C GLY A 168 15.77 11.76 3.75
N PHE A 169 15.19 12.43 2.76
CA PHE A 169 15.62 13.79 2.37
C PHE A 169 15.49 14.80 3.48
N SER A 170 14.36 14.76 4.16
CA SER A 170 14.06 15.71 5.22
C SER A 170 15.13 15.64 6.33
N VAL A 171 15.57 14.42 6.67
CA VAL A 171 16.68 14.18 7.62
C VAL A 171 18.02 14.67 7.06
N LEU A 172 18.30 14.48 5.76
CA LEU A 172 19.54 14.98 5.14
C LEU A 172 19.62 16.52 5.11
N PHE A 173 18.51 17.22 4.85
CA PHE A 173 18.47 18.69 4.94
C PHE A 173 18.66 19.19 6.37
N LEU A 174 18.11 18.46 7.34
CA LEU A 174 18.32 18.74 8.75
C LEU A 174 19.79 18.59 9.15
N LEU A 175 20.49 17.57 8.63
CA LEU A 175 21.93 17.36 8.85
C LEU A 175 22.77 18.54 8.39
N LEU A 176 22.43 19.13 7.23
CA LEU A 176 23.09 20.35 6.75
C LEU A 176 22.87 21.52 7.73
N GLY A 177 21.64 21.68 8.21
CA GLY A 177 21.30 22.68 9.21
C GLY A 177 22.13 22.54 10.50
N PHE A 178 22.20 21.32 11.05
CA PHE A 178 23.01 21.02 12.23
C PHE A 178 24.50 21.26 11.99
N SER A 179 25.02 20.82 10.84
CA SER A 179 26.44 21.03 10.47
C SER A 179 26.79 22.52 10.48
N VAL A 180 25.99 23.36 9.83
CA VAL A 180 26.18 24.82 9.81
C VAL A 180 26.08 25.40 11.22
N TYR A 181 25.09 24.96 12.02
CA TYR A 181 24.92 25.42 13.40
C TYR A 181 26.14 25.13 14.28
N TYR A 182 26.70 23.92 14.19
CA TYR A 182 27.86 23.55 15.01
C TYR A 182 29.15 24.21 14.52
N ILE A 183 29.37 24.33 13.21
CA ILE A 183 30.50 25.09 12.64
C ILE A 183 30.47 26.53 13.16
N TYR A 184 29.29 27.16 13.20
CA TYR A 184 29.17 28.52 13.74
C TYR A 184 29.35 28.58 15.26
N SER A 185 28.94 27.53 15.96
CA SER A 185 29.07 27.42 17.42
C SER A 185 30.51 27.14 17.87
N ARG A 186 31.42 26.73 16.98
CA ARG A 186 32.81 26.32 17.28
C ARG A 186 33.56 27.22 18.26
N LYS A 187 33.48 28.55 18.11
CA LYS A 187 34.21 29.49 19.00
C LYS A 187 33.73 29.39 20.44
N LYS A 188 32.43 29.12 20.63
CA LYS A 188 31.80 28.90 21.94
C LYS A 188 32.22 27.54 22.51
N ILE A 189 32.29 26.51 21.68
CA ILE A 189 32.78 25.16 22.04
C ILE A 189 34.22 25.27 22.57
N ALA A 190 35.09 25.93 21.81
CA ALA A 190 36.49 26.15 22.16
C ALA A 190 36.67 26.87 23.49
N LEU A 191 35.94 27.98 23.67
CA LEU A 191 35.97 28.75 24.90
C LEU A 191 35.56 27.91 26.12
N MET A 192 34.51 27.08 25.99
CA MET A 192 34.08 26.18 27.07
C MET A 192 35.13 25.13 27.39
N LYS A 193 35.80 24.59 26.38
CA LYS A 193 36.90 23.64 26.57
C LYS A 193 38.08 24.29 27.31
N TYR A 194 38.47 25.52 26.92
CA TYR A 194 39.49 26.30 27.64
C TYR A 194 39.12 26.55 29.10
N TRP A 195 37.83 26.72 29.39
CA TRP A 195 37.32 26.88 30.76
C TRP A 195 37.15 25.55 31.53
N GLY A 196 37.68 24.43 31.02
CA GLY A 196 37.70 23.15 31.74
C GLY A 196 36.38 22.36 31.69
N TYR A 197 35.45 22.70 30.79
CA TYR A 197 34.21 21.94 30.66
C TYR A 197 34.46 20.52 30.09
N SER A 198 33.79 19.52 30.66
CA SER A 198 33.82 18.14 30.13
C SER A 198 33.11 18.04 28.78
N LYS A 199 33.50 17.07 27.93
CA LYS A 199 32.87 16.85 26.60
C LYS A 199 31.35 16.73 26.68
N VAL A 200 30.83 15.99 27.67
CA VAL A 200 29.38 15.81 27.88
C VAL A 200 28.71 17.14 28.23
N SER A 201 29.31 17.94 29.10
CA SER A 201 28.75 19.24 29.50
C SER A 201 28.70 20.24 28.33
N ILE A 202 29.70 20.19 27.44
CA ILE A 202 29.76 21.01 26.22
C ILE A 202 28.61 20.61 25.28
N ILE A 203 28.46 19.32 24.97
CA ILE A 203 27.39 18.79 24.11
C ILE A 203 26.02 19.19 24.66
N TRP A 204 25.79 19.01 25.96
CA TRP A 204 24.54 19.39 26.60
C TRP A 204 24.26 20.89 26.48
N LYS A 205 25.24 21.75 26.79
CA LYS A 205 25.06 23.21 26.83
C LYS A 205 24.87 23.84 25.44
N ILE A 206 25.37 23.19 24.38
CA ILE A 206 25.14 23.61 22.99
C ILE A 206 23.73 23.22 22.51
N ASN A 207 23.25 22.04 22.92
CA ASN A 207 22.01 21.46 22.40
C ASN A 207 20.79 21.70 23.28
N LYS A 208 20.96 22.10 24.53
CA LYS A 208 19.89 22.27 25.53
C LYS A 208 18.65 22.98 24.99
N ASP A 209 18.85 24.06 24.26
CA ASP A 209 17.72 24.83 23.74
C ASP A 209 17.04 24.17 22.53
N ILE A 210 17.78 23.45 21.69
CA ILE A 210 17.24 22.68 20.58
C ILE A 210 16.44 21.50 21.14
N ILE A 211 16.96 20.83 22.17
CA ILE A 211 16.27 19.75 22.90
C ILE A 211 14.98 20.26 23.54
N ARG A 212 15.00 21.43 24.21
CA ARG A 212 13.79 22.05 24.77
C ARG A 212 12.75 22.34 23.70
N PHE A 213 13.18 22.89 22.57
CA PHE A 213 12.30 23.16 21.43
C PHE A 213 11.70 21.87 20.87
N TRP A 214 12.51 20.82 20.75
CA TRP A 214 12.08 19.51 20.30
C TRP A 214 11.01 18.91 21.23
N ILE A 215 11.28 18.82 22.54
CA ILE A 215 10.31 18.28 23.52
C ILE A 215 8.98 19.04 23.44
N PHE A 216 9.02 20.37 23.34
CA PHE A 216 7.82 21.17 23.22
C PHE A 216 7.03 20.83 21.94
N ASN A 217 7.70 20.64 20.80
CA ASN A 217 7.05 20.31 19.54
C ASN A 217 6.44 18.90 19.56
N GLU A 218 7.13 17.91 20.14
CA GLU A 218 6.58 16.56 20.33
C GLU A 218 5.30 16.56 21.16
N MET A 219 5.26 17.35 22.24
CA MET A 219 4.05 17.48 23.05
C MET A 219 2.87 18.05 22.24
N ILE A 220 3.12 19.00 21.34
CA ILE A 220 2.06 19.52 20.45
C ILE A 220 1.54 18.42 19.54
N TRP A 221 2.42 17.65 18.90
CA TRP A 221 2.00 16.57 18.01
C TRP A 221 1.26 15.46 18.74
N LEU A 222 1.71 15.08 19.94
CA LEU A 222 0.99 14.12 20.79
C LEU A 222 -0.43 14.62 21.07
N MET A 223 -0.61 15.89 21.44
CA MET A 223 -1.95 16.46 21.65
C MET A 223 -2.81 16.44 20.38
N ILE A 224 -2.24 16.74 19.21
CA ILE A 224 -2.95 16.67 17.93
C ILE A 224 -3.40 15.23 17.65
N TRP A 225 -2.51 14.24 17.77
CA TRP A 225 -2.83 12.84 17.54
C TRP A 225 -3.88 12.30 18.51
N ILE A 226 -3.82 12.69 19.79
CA ILE A 226 -4.85 12.34 20.79
C ILE A 226 -6.20 12.94 20.39
N GLY A 227 -6.24 14.22 20.04
CA GLY A 227 -7.48 14.90 19.65
C GLY A 227 -8.12 14.26 18.41
N VAL A 228 -7.29 13.89 17.43
CA VAL A 228 -7.76 13.19 16.23
C VAL A 228 -8.23 11.78 16.56
N GLY A 229 -7.47 11.00 17.34
CA GLY A 229 -7.87 9.66 17.77
C GLY A 229 -9.20 9.66 18.50
N TRP A 230 -9.42 10.63 19.41
CA TRP A 230 -10.68 10.79 20.11
C TRP A 230 -11.85 11.06 19.14
N LYS A 231 -11.67 11.97 18.19
CA LYS A 231 -12.72 12.34 17.22
C LYS A 231 -13.19 11.16 16.36
N PHE A 232 -12.28 10.30 15.91
CA PHE A 232 -12.58 9.26 14.92
C PHE A 232 -12.83 7.87 15.54
N GLU A 233 -12.24 7.57 16.69
CA GLU A 233 -12.21 6.20 17.23
C GLU A 233 -12.69 6.12 18.68
N GLY A 234 -12.96 7.27 19.32
CA GLY A 234 -13.34 7.32 20.73
C GLY A 234 -12.20 6.94 21.67
N ILE A 235 -12.48 6.96 22.97
CA ILE A 235 -11.43 6.85 24.01
C ILE A 235 -10.73 5.48 24.04
N GLN A 236 -11.45 4.42 23.64
CA GLN A 236 -10.98 3.04 23.72
C GLN A 236 -9.76 2.74 22.83
N LYS A 237 -9.61 3.47 21.73
CA LYS A 237 -8.56 3.26 20.72
C LYS A 237 -7.51 4.37 20.68
N ILE A 238 -7.58 5.37 21.57
CA ILE A 238 -6.60 6.47 21.66
C ILE A 238 -5.18 5.95 21.92
N ILE A 239 -5.04 4.85 22.67
CA ILE A 239 -3.74 4.24 22.99
C ILE A 239 -2.99 3.82 21.72
N GLU A 240 -3.70 3.33 20.70
CA GLU A 240 -3.08 2.96 19.42
C GLU A 240 -2.54 4.20 18.68
N TYR A 241 -3.29 5.31 18.65
CA TYR A 241 -2.84 6.58 18.07
C TYR A 241 -1.63 7.16 18.81
N MET A 242 -1.65 7.10 20.14
CA MET A 242 -0.54 7.51 21.00
C MET A 242 0.71 6.68 20.71
N SER A 243 0.58 5.35 20.70
CA SER A 243 1.68 4.43 20.45
C SER A 243 2.31 4.65 19.07
N THR A 244 1.48 4.81 18.03
CA THR A 244 1.98 5.09 16.68
C THR A 244 2.66 6.45 16.57
N CYS A 245 2.09 7.50 17.16
CA CYS A 245 2.71 8.83 17.18
C CYS A 245 4.08 8.80 17.88
N ILE A 246 4.15 8.14 19.04
CA ILE A 246 5.41 7.98 19.78
C ILE A 246 6.40 7.18 18.94
N LEU A 247 6.01 6.04 18.36
CA LEU A 247 6.92 5.19 17.60
C LEU A 247 7.51 5.94 16.39
N VAL A 248 6.67 6.62 15.61
CA VAL A 248 7.12 7.38 14.43
C VAL A 248 8.06 8.52 14.84
N ASN A 249 7.67 9.35 15.80
CA ASN A 249 8.44 10.54 16.14
C ASN A 249 9.69 10.22 16.99
N LEU A 250 9.62 9.26 17.91
CA LEU A 250 10.73 8.87 18.78
C LEU A 250 11.88 8.25 17.97
N LEU A 251 11.58 7.36 17.02
CA LEU A 251 12.62 6.75 16.18
C LEU A 251 13.39 7.80 15.38
N ILE A 252 12.68 8.70 14.71
CA ILE A 252 13.30 9.73 13.88
C ILE A 252 14.07 10.72 14.75
N SER A 253 13.51 11.10 15.89
CA SER A 253 14.17 12.07 16.74
C SER A 253 15.39 11.47 17.48
N ILE A 254 15.40 10.16 17.79
CA ILE A 254 16.60 9.44 18.21
C ILE A 254 17.67 9.49 17.11
N ILE A 255 17.31 9.20 15.86
CA ILE A 255 18.23 9.26 14.72
C ILE A 255 18.84 10.67 14.60
N ILE A 256 18.00 11.71 14.64
CA ILE A 256 18.43 13.11 14.59
C ILE A 256 19.39 13.44 15.75
N PHE A 257 19.08 12.98 16.96
CA PHE A 257 19.90 13.24 18.13
C PHE A 257 21.26 12.53 18.08
N LEU A 258 21.28 11.26 17.65
CA LEU A 258 22.52 10.50 17.44
C LEU A 258 23.40 11.19 16.40
N LEU A 259 22.82 11.62 15.28
CA LEU A 259 23.54 12.34 14.23
C LEU A 259 24.09 13.69 14.73
N ALA A 260 23.31 14.44 15.52
CA ALA A 260 23.76 15.66 16.18
C ALA A 260 24.94 15.41 17.14
N ILE A 261 24.96 14.30 17.88
CA ILE A 261 26.09 13.91 18.73
C ILE A 261 27.31 13.58 17.88
N ILE A 262 27.16 12.80 16.80
CA ILE A 262 28.27 12.44 15.91
C ILE A 262 28.95 13.69 15.34
N ILE A 263 28.17 14.67 14.85
CA ILE A 263 28.73 15.93 14.34
C ILE A 263 29.48 16.71 15.44
N ASN A 264 28.95 16.77 16.66
CA ASN A 264 29.64 17.39 17.79
C ASN A 264 30.96 16.68 18.12
N CYS A 265 30.95 15.36 18.16
CA CYS A 265 32.14 14.54 18.44
C CYS A 265 33.22 14.76 17.38
N MET A 266 32.85 14.79 16.09
CA MET A 266 33.78 15.10 15.00
C MET A 266 34.38 16.50 15.15
N ILE A 267 33.58 17.53 15.45
CA ILE A 267 34.10 18.90 15.62
C ILE A 267 35.08 18.97 16.81
N LEU A 268 34.79 18.27 17.91
CA LEU A 268 35.66 18.21 19.08
C LEU A 268 36.96 17.44 18.82
N SER A 269 36.94 16.40 17.99
CA SER A 269 38.16 15.65 17.63
C SER A 269 39.08 16.48 16.74
N PHE A 270 38.53 17.26 15.81
CA PHE A 270 39.32 18.15 14.96
C PHE A 270 39.98 19.29 15.74
N GLU A 271 39.37 19.76 16.83
CA GLU A 271 39.91 20.88 17.61
C GLU A 271 41.25 20.57 18.30
N LYS A 272 41.57 19.29 18.53
CA LYS A 272 42.86 18.87 19.11
C LYS A 272 44.05 19.30 18.25
N HIS A 273 43.88 19.38 16.92
CA HIS A 273 44.89 19.88 15.99
C HIS A 273 45.09 21.41 16.06
N ILE A 274 44.16 22.18 16.64
CA ILE A 274 44.31 23.64 16.80
C ILE A 274 45.31 23.99 17.90
N SER A 275 45.34 23.21 19.00
CA SER A 275 46.27 23.47 20.12
C SER A 275 47.73 23.16 19.78
N GLU A 276 47.98 22.39 18.72
CA GLU A 276 49.31 21.97 18.26
C GLU A 276 49.89 22.91 17.17
N GLY A 277 49.22 24.03 16.84
CA GLY A 277 49.78 25.07 15.96
C GLY A 277 49.47 24.95 14.47
N GLU A 278 48.83 23.87 14.00
CA GLU A 278 48.47 23.66 12.59
C GLU A 278 47.18 24.38 12.17
N LYS A 279 47.16 25.72 12.27
CA LYS A 279 45.97 26.53 11.95
C LYS A 279 45.49 26.36 10.50
N ASN A 280 46.35 26.08 9.53
CA ASN A 280 45.94 26.00 8.12
C ASN A 280 45.39 24.61 7.71
N GLY A 281 45.91 23.52 8.31
CA GLY A 281 45.44 22.15 8.05
C GLY A 281 44.02 21.90 8.59
N PHE A 282 43.75 22.40 9.79
CA PHE A 282 42.45 22.29 10.47
C PHE A 282 41.28 22.88 9.66
N PHE A 283 41.43 24.09 9.13
CA PHE A 283 40.38 24.75 8.34
C PHE A 283 40.15 24.05 6.99
N SER A 284 41.19 23.44 6.41
CA SER A 284 41.09 22.64 5.20
C SER A 284 40.32 21.34 5.44
N GLN A 285 40.61 20.62 6.53
CA GLN A 285 39.98 19.34 6.84
C GLN A 285 38.48 19.46 7.20
N ILE A 286 38.08 20.46 8.01
CA ILE A 286 36.65 20.68 8.32
C ILE A 286 35.85 21.07 7.08
N LYS A 287 36.43 21.89 6.19
CA LYS A 287 35.79 22.21 4.89
C LYS A 287 35.65 20.95 4.04
N LYS A 288 36.68 20.09 3.96
CA LYS A 288 36.61 18.80 3.24
C LYS A 288 35.49 17.90 3.76
N VAL A 289 35.37 17.71 5.07
CA VAL A 289 34.29 16.89 5.67
C VAL A 289 32.92 17.49 5.39
N SER A 290 32.78 18.81 5.52
CA SER A 290 31.51 19.50 5.22
C SER A 290 31.13 19.35 3.74
N TYR A 291 32.10 19.44 2.83
CA TYR A 291 31.88 19.20 1.41
C TYR A 291 31.56 17.74 1.10
N ILE A 292 32.20 16.77 1.75
CA ILE A 292 31.86 15.35 1.61
C ILE A 292 30.40 15.12 2.02
N VAL A 293 29.99 15.62 3.18
CA VAL A 293 28.59 15.53 3.64
C VAL A 293 27.65 16.20 2.64
N LEU A 294 27.98 17.39 2.15
CA LEU A 294 27.16 18.13 1.18
C LEU A 294 27.04 17.38 -0.16
N ILE A 295 28.14 16.79 -0.64
CA ILE A 295 28.18 15.98 -1.86
C ILE A 295 27.36 14.69 -1.68
N SER A 296 27.49 14.01 -0.54
CA SER A 296 26.68 12.81 -0.25
C SER A 296 25.18 13.13 -0.21
N VAL A 297 24.79 14.25 0.41
CA VAL A 297 23.40 14.74 0.40
C VAL A 297 22.96 15.05 -1.03
N PHE A 298 23.80 15.72 -1.81
CA PHE A 298 23.50 16.07 -3.20
C PHE A 298 23.31 14.82 -4.07
N ILE A 299 24.18 13.81 -3.95
CA ILE A 299 24.05 12.53 -4.66
C ILE A 299 22.73 11.84 -4.30
N ALA A 300 22.38 11.78 -3.01
CA ALA A 300 21.11 11.22 -2.60
C ALA A 300 19.91 11.96 -3.24
N VAL A 301 19.95 13.30 -3.28
CA VAL A 301 18.90 14.11 -3.93
C VAL A 301 18.78 13.78 -5.41
N GLN A 302 19.91 13.64 -6.12
CA GLN A 302 19.89 13.29 -7.54
C GLN A 302 19.32 11.88 -7.79
N LEU A 303 19.71 10.89 -6.99
CA LEU A 303 19.23 9.51 -7.14
C LEU A 303 17.71 9.40 -6.99
N THR A 304 17.14 10.15 -6.08
CA THR A 304 15.70 10.09 -5.83
C THR A 304 14.88 10.94 -6.75
N LEU A 305 15.41 12.09 -7.22
CA LEU A 305 14.80 12.84 -8.29
C LEU A 305 14.75 12.01 -9.58
N SER A 306 15.82 11.25 -9.86
CA SER A 306 15.85 10.27 -10.95
C SER A 306 14.75 9.20 -10.79
N ASN A 307 14.66 8.57 -9.61
CA ASN A 307 13.61 7.57 -9.35
C ASN A 307 12.20 8.16 -9.47
N ALA A 308 11.96 9.35 -8.92
CA ALA A 308 10.66 10.03 -9.03
C ALA A 308 10.31 10.39 -10.49
N THR A 309 11.31 10.77 -11.29
CA THR A 309 11.13 11.04 -12.72
C THR A 309 10.78 9.76 -13.48
N ASN A 310 11.45 8.64 -13.18
CA ASN A 310 11.14 7.33 -13.75
C ASN A 310 9.72 6.88 -13.39
N ASP A 311 9.29 7.07 -12.14
CA ASP A 311 7.92 6.76 -11.71
C ASP A 311 6.90 7.66 -12.40
N ALA A 312 7.17 8.96 -12.54
CA ALA A 312 6.31 9.89 -13.26
C ALA A 312 6.19 9.51 -14.74
N GLN A 313 7.29 9.10 -15.37
CA GLN A 313 7.29 8.63 -16.75
C GLN A 313 6.46 7.35 -16.88
N ARG A 314 6.66 6.37 -15.99
CA ARG A 314 5.87 5.13 -15.96
C ARG A 314 4.37 5.40 -15.77
N LEU A 315 4.02 6.37 -14.91
CA LEU A 315 2.63 6.82 -14.73
C LEU A 315 2.07 7.45 -16.00
N LYS A 316 2.85 8.29 -16.67
CA LYS A 316 2.47 8.89 -17.95
C LYS A 316 2.25 7.84 -19.04
N ASP A 317 3.10 6.82 -19.09
CA ASP A 317 2.95 5.69 -20.02
C ASP A 317 1.68 4.89 -19.73
N LYS A 318 1.42 4.57 -18.45
CA LYS A 318 0.16 3.93 -18.04
C LYS A 318 -1.07 4.78 -18.34
N GLN A 319 -0.99 6.10 -18.16
CA GLN A 319 -2.06 7.03 -18.51
C GLN A 319 -2.29 7.05 -20.03
N HIS A 320 -1.23 6.94 -20.83
CA HIS A 320 -1.34 6.78 -22.27
C HIS A 320 -2.03 5.45 -22.62
N THR A 321 -1.74 4.35 -21.92
CA THR A 321 -2.47 3.09 -22.07
C THR A 321 -3.97 3.25 -21.73
N LEU A 322 -4.31 4.02 -20.70
CA LEU A 322 -5.70 4.39 -20.35
C LEU A 322 -6.42 5.18 -21.46
N SER A 323 -5.69 5.93 -22.29
CA SER A 323 -6.30 6.63 -23.44
C SER A 323 -6.90 5.67 -24.48
N TYR A 324 -6.40 4.43 -24.58
CA TYR A 324 -7.01 3.40 -25.42
C TYR A 324 -8.36 2.94 -24.86
N TRP A 325 -8.50 2.88 -23.52
CA TRP A 325 -9.77 2.58 -22.86
C TRP A 325 -10.82 3.67 -23.10
N ASN A 326 -10.43 4.94 -23.18
CA ASN A 326 -11.36 6.03 -23.53
C ASN A 326 -11.91 5.93 -24.97
N LYS A 327 -11.23 5.20 -25.87
CA LYS A 327 -11.73 4.91 -27.23
C LYS A 327 -12.72 3.74 -27.24
N THR A 328 -12.77 2.95 -26.17
CA THR A 328 -13.69 1.82 -26.03
C THR A 328 -15.09 2.34 -25.70
N LYS A 329 -15.97 2.40 -26.71
CA LYS A 329 -17.35 2.89 -26.54
C LYS A 329 -18.26 1.92 -25.79
N ASN A 330 -18.03 0.62 -25.95
CA ASN A 330 -18.80 -0.44 -25.32
C ASN A 330 -17.84 -1.49 -24.76
N ILE A 331 -17.92 -1.77 -23.46
CA ILE A 331 -17.26 -2.91 -22.83
C ILE A 331 -18.32 -3.99 -22.72
N TYR A 332 -18.13 -5.07 -23.46
CA TYR A 332 -18.99 -6.24 -23.38
C TYR A 332 -18.30 -7.26 -22.47
N THR A 333 -18.93 -7.57 -21.34
CA THR A 333 -18.51 -8.69 -20.51
C THR A 333 -19.23 -9.93 -21.01
N ILE A 334 -18.48 -10.89 -21.55
CA ILE A 334 -19.01 -12.23 -21.81
C ILE A 334 -18.87 -12.99 -20.49
N ASN A 335 -19.98 -13.16 -19.78
CA ASN A 335 -20.03 -14.06 -18.63
C ASN A 335 -20.08 -15.49 -19.16
N PHE A 336 -18.90 -16.11 -19.26
CA PHE A 336 -18.80 -17.54 -19.52
C PHE A 336 -18.81 -18.26 -18.17
N GLN A 337 -19.84 -19.06 -17.89
CA GLN A 337 -19.74 -20.09 -16.87
C GLN A 337 -18.93 -21.23 -17.47
N GLY A 338 -17.63 -21.24 -17.20
CA GLY A 338 -16.79 -22.38 -17.52
C GLY A 338 -17.30 -23.60 -16.76
N TYR A 339 -17.55 -24.69 -17.49
CA TYR A 339 -17.59 -26.01 -16.88
C TYR A 339 -16.16 -26.51 -16.70
N ASP A 340 -16.00 -27.29 -15.64
CA ASP A 340 -14.80 -28.04 -15.31
C ASP A 340 -14.29 -28.81 -16.55
N SER A 341 -13.01 -28.71 -16.86
CA SER A 341 -12.34 -29.43 -17.95
C SER A 341 -12.39 -30.95 -17.81
N SER A 342 -12.90 -31.46 -16.67
CA SER A 342 -13.19 -32.87 -16.44
C SER A 342 -14.56 -33.35 -16.93
N VAL A 343 -15.43 -32.47 -17.46
CA VAL A 343 -16.71 -32.89 -18.06
C VAL A 343 -16.46 -33.44 -19.47
N ALA A 344 -16.05 -34.71 -19.53
CA ALA A 344 -15.97 -35.50 -20.75
C ALA A 344 -17.36 -36.01 -21.21
N GLU A 345 -18.44 -35.33 -20.85
CA GLU A 345 -19.79 -35.77 -21.21
C GLU A 345 -20.36 -34.91 -22.33
N ASP A 346 -20.61 -35.58 -23.44
CA ASP A 346 -21.33 -35.12 -24.63
C ASP A 346 -22.84 -34.94 -24.32
N SER A 347 -23.15 -34.18 -23.27
CA SER A 347 -24.49 -33.93 -22.79
C SER A 347 -25.24 -32.99 -23.73
N LEU A 348 -26.56 -33.14 -23.80
CA LEU A 348 -27.41 -32.27 -24.62
C LEU A 348 -27.25 -30.79 -24.23
N GLU A 349 -27.03 -30.51 -22.95
CA GLU A 349 -26.83 -29.16 -22.41
C GLU A 349 -25.48 -28.57 -22.86
N ALA A 350 -24.39 -29.35 -22.82
CA ALA A 350 -23.08 -28.92 -23.31
C ALA A 350 -23.09 -28.64 -24.82
N ARG A 351 -23.78 -29.48 -25.61
CA ARG A 351 -23.99 -29.25 -27.04
C ARG A 351 -24.77 -27.97 -27.30
N ASN A 352 -25.87 -27.74 -26.58
CA ASN A 352 -26.69 -26.55 -26.73
C ASN A 352 -25.89 -25.27 -26.45
N ILE A 353 -25.07 -25.25 -25.38
CA ILE A 353 -24.22 -24.09 -25.04
C ILE A 353 -23.12 -23.89 -26.10
N ASN A 354 -22.47 -24.96 -26.55
CA ASN A 354 -21.47 -24.89 -27.62
C ASN A 354 -22.09 -24.37 -28.93
N ASP A 355 -23.30 -24.82 -29.26
CA ASP A 355 -24.06 -24.32 -30.41
C ASP A 355 -24.47 -22.87 -30.23
N GLU A 356 -24.87 -22.43 -29.03
CA GLU A 356 -25.13 -21.03 -28.72
C GLU A 356 -23.88 -20.15 -28.85
N LEU A 357 -22.75 -20.58 -28.27
CA LEU A 357 -21.47 -19.88 -28.37
C LEU A 357 -21.00 -19.78 -29.82
N LYS A 358 -21.10 -20.88 -30.56
CA LYS A 358 -20.79 -20.94 -32.00
C LYS A 358 -21.71 -20.00 -32.78
N ASN A 359 -23.02 -20.03 -32.52
CA ASN A 359 -23.98 -19.15 -33.19
C ASN A 359 -23.74 -17.68 -32.84
N PHE A 360 -23.41 -17.37 -31.58
CA PHE A 360 -23.02 -16.03 -31.15
C PHE A 360 -21.76 -15.58 -31.88
N TYR A 361 -20.73 -16.43 -31.93
CA TYR A 361 -19.47 -16.14 -32.60
C TYR A 361 -19.70 -15.89 -34.10
N GLN A 362 -20.42 -16.78 -34.80
CA GLN A 362 -20.71 -16.62 -36.23
C GLN A 362 -21.52 -15.34 -36.52
N LYS A 363 -22.56 -15.04 -35.73
CA LYS A 363 -23.34 -13.81 -35.89
C LYS A 363 -22.53 -12.54 -35.61
N SER A 364 -21.55 -12.63 -34.71
CA SER A 364 -20.77 -11.49 -34.23
C SER A 364 -19.47 -11.28 -35.01
N LYS A 365 -18.90 -12.33 -35.61
CA LYS A 365 -17.68 -12.30 -36.44
C LYS A 365 -17.80 -11.23 -37.54
N ASP A 366 -18.90 -11.24 -38.28
CA ASP A 366 -19.11 -10.32 -39.40
C ASP A 366 -19.59 -8.92 -38.96
N LYS A 367 -20.38 -8.84 -37.88
CA LYS A 367 -21.04 -7.60 -37.46
C LYS A 367 -20.24 -6.77 -36.45
N ILE A 368 -19.58 -7.43 -35.51
CA ILE A 368 -18.96 -6.82 -34.31
C ILE A 368 -17.43 -6.90 -34.39
N LYS A 369 -16.88 -7.56 -35.43
CA LYS A 369 -15.43 -7.70 -35.66
C LYS A 369 -14.71 -8.28 -34.43
N ILE A 370 -15.32 -9.29 -33.83
CA ILE A 370 -14.72 -10.05 -32.75
C ILE A 370 -13.73 -11.09 -33.30
N PHE A 371 -12.81 -11.51 -32.45
CA PHE A 371 -11.85 -12.59 -32.72
C PHE A 371 -11.68 -13.40 -31.44
N LEU A 372 -11.27 -14.66 -31.59
CA LEU A 372 -10.94 -15.54 -30.47
C LEU A 372 -9.42 -15.59 -30.29
N ILE A 373 -8.98 -15.72 -29.05
CA ILE A 373 -7.60 -16.06 -28.69
C ILE A 373 -7.67 -17.35 -27.88
N ASN A 374 -6.86 -18.34 -28.25
CA ASN A 374 -6.48 -19.42 -27.35
C ASN A 374 -5.09 -19.08 -26.77
N SER A 375 -4.99 -19.07 -25.44
CA SER A 375 -3.76 -18.81 -24.69
C SER A 375 -3.54 -19.87 -23.61
N ASP A 376 -4.05 -21.07 -23.79
CA ASP A 376 -4.03 -22.14 -22.78
C ASP A 376 -2.59 -22.49 -22.38
N ASN A 377 -1.65 -22.40 -23.31
CA ASN A 377 -0.20 -22.53 -23.07
C ASN A 377 0.34 -21.63 -21.94
N TYR A 378 -0.34 -20.53 -21.60
CA TYR A 378 0.03 -19.59 -20.53
C TYR A 378 -0.75 -19.81 -19.22
N GLU A 379 -1.53 -20.88 -19.14
CA GLU A 379 -2.14 -21.32 -17.89
C GLU A 379 -1.04 -21.73 -16.89
N LYS A 380 -1.26 -21.39 -15.62
CA LYS A 380 -0.31 -21.66 -14.55
C LYS A 380 -0.74 -22.89 -13.79
N GLU A 381 0.12 -23.90 -13.81
CA GLU A 381 -0.07 -25.11 -13.03
C GLU A 381 0.87 -25.13 -11.82
N SER A 382 0.39 -25.67 -10.71
CA SER A 382 1.20 -25.90 -9.52
C SER A 382 2.06 -27.13 -9.73
N ASP A 383 3.38 -27.01 -9.63
CA ASP A 383 4.33 -28.12 -9.83
C ASP A 383 4.33 -29.18 -8.70
N GLY A 384 3.33 -29.15 -7.82
CA GLY A 384 3.22 -29.97 -6.62
C GLY A 384 4.24 -29.67 -5.51
N ARG A 385 5.17 -28.73 -5.73
CA ARG A 385 6.25 -28.34 -4.78
C ARG A 385 6.11 -26.89 -4.31
N GLY A 386 4.99 -26.24 -4.62
CA GLY A 386 4.69 -24.87 -4.23
C GLY A 386 5.22 -23.80 -5.20
N ASN A 387 5.76 -24.19 -6.36
CA ASN A 387 6.05 -23.24 -7.43
C ASN A 387 4.95 -23.30 -8.50
N GLN A 388 4.80 -22.20 -9.23
CA GLN A 388 3.93 -22.15 -10.40
C GLN A 388 4.79 -22.21 -11.66
N ARG A 389 4.38 -23.05 -12.61
CA ARG A 389 4.95 -23.15 -13.95
C ARG A 389 3.89 -22.89 -14.99
N TYR A 390 4.30 -22.38 -16.14
CA TYR A 390 3.39 -22.22 -17.27
C TYR A 390 3.32 -23.51 -18.09
N GLU A 391 2.18 -23.80 -18.71
CA GLU A 391 2.00 -25.03 -19.49
C GLU A 391 3.00 -25.15 -20.65
N PHE A 392 3.36 -24.05 -21.31
CA PHE A 392 4.39 -24.05 -22.36
C PHE A 392 5.77 -24.52 -21.88
N GLU A 393 6.05 -24.46 -20.57
CA GLU A 393 7.35 -24.87 -20.01
C GLU A 393 7.53 -26.40 -20.01
N TYR A 394 6.46 -27.17 -20.31
CA TYR A 394 6.50 -28.63 -20.42
C TYR A 394 6.78 -29.14 -21.84
N VAL A 395 6.74 -28.28 -22.86
CA VAL A 395 6.75 -28.65 -24.28
C VAL A 395 8.12 -29.12 -24.78
N GLY A 396 9.19 -28.93 -24.00
CA GLY A 396 10.53 -29.39 -24.35
C GLY A 396 11.61 -28.36 -24.03
N ASP A 397 12.64 -28.31 -24.87
CA ASP A 397 13.77 -27.40 -24.70
C ASP A 397 13.41 -25.93 -25.01
N LYS A 398 14.36 -25.01 -24.80
CA LYS A 398 14.13 -23.57 -25.00
C LYS A 398 13.80 -23.21 -26.45
N GLU A 399 14.28 -23.97 -27.41
CA GLU A 399 14.06 -23.68 -28.84
C GLU A 399 12.66 -24.14 -29.24
N GLU A 400 12.27 -25.32 -28.76
CA GLU A 400 10.91 -25.88 -28.91
C GLU A 400 9.86 -25.00 -28.20
N GLN A 401 10.19 -24.43 -27.04
CA GLN A 401 9.37 -23.44 -26.35
C GLN A 401 9.16 -22.15 -27.15
N ILE A 402 10.02 -21.79 -28.09
CA ILE A 402 9.86 -20.57 -28.89
C ILE A 402 9.10 -20.87 -30.19
N CYS A 403 9.41 -22.00 -30.81
CA CYS A 403 8.97 -22.32 -32.17
C CYS A 403 7.70 -23.19 -32.23
N SER A 404 7.31 -23.83 -31.12
CA SER A 404 6.14 -24.72 -31.08
C SER A 404 4.83 -23.96 -30.89
N PRO A 405 3.73 -24.42 -31.54
CA PRO A 405 2.36 -23.97 -31.25
C PRO A 405 1.91 -24.18 -29.80
N ALA A 406 2.53 -25.13 -29.07
CA ALA A 406 2.29 -25.33 -27.64
C ALA A 406 3.26 -24.51 -26.75
N GLY A 407 4.26 -23.86 -27.37
CA GLY A 407 5.27 -23.05 -26.70
C GLY A 407 4.76 -21.65 -26.32
N ARG A 408 5.65 -20.66 -26.43
CA ARG A 408 5.40 -19.23 -26.19
C ARG A 408 4.67 -18.59 -27.37
N SER A 409 3.62 -19.25 -27.83
CA SER A 409 2.75 -18.80 -28.89
C SER A 409 1.30 -18.81 -28.40
N ILE A 410 0.51 -17.92 -29.00
CA ILE A 410 -0.94 -17.87 -28.81
C ILE A 410 -1.59 -18.10 -30.17
N GLN A 411 -2.68 -18.84 -30.19
CA GLN A 411 -3.46 -19.02 -31.41
C GLN A 411 -4.54 -17.94 -31.45
N ILE A 412 -4.62 -17.20 -32.55
CA ILE A 412 -5.60 -16.13 -32.71
C ILE A 412 -6.38 -16.38 -34.00
N ASP A 413 -7.69 -16.13 -33.95
CA ASP A 413 -8.53 -16.17 -35.14
C ASP A 413 -8.09 -15.10 -36.17
N GLU A 414 -8.21 -15.45 -37.46
CA GLU A 414 -7.84 -14.61 -38.60
C GLU A 414 -8.41 -13.19 -38.57
N ASN A 415 -9.56 -12.96 -37.93
CA ASN A 415 -10.20 -11.64 -37.85
C ASN A 415 -9.36 -10.63 -37.08
N TYR A 416 -8.48 -11.10 -36.19
CA TYR A 416 -7.52 -10.22 -35.53
C TYR A 416 -6.61 -9.51 -36.54
N LEU A 417 -6.10 -10.26 -37.54
CA LEU A 417 -5.19 -9.74 -38.57
C LEU A 417 -5.87 -8.75 -39.52
N LYS A 418 -7.20 -8.85 -39.69
CA LYS A 418 -7.98 -7.87 -40.45
C LYS A 418 -7.96 -6.47 -39.81
N ARG A 419 -7.61 -6.36 -38.51
CA ARG A 419 -7.57 -5.10 -37.75
C ARG A 419 -6.16 -4.71 -37.34
N ASN A 420 -5.30 -5.69 -37.08
CA ASN A 420 -3.91 -5.51 -36.70
C ASN A 420 -3.03 -6.25 -37.73
N PRO A 421 -2.82 -5.68 -38.92
CA PRO A 421 -1.91 -6.26 -39.90
C PRO A 421 -0.50 -6.25 -39.30
N ILE A 422 0.19 -7.39 -39.42
CA ILE A 422 1.54 -7.62 -38.89
C ILE A 422 2.53 -7.53 -40.04
#